data_AF-A0A966IX33-F1
#
_entry.id   AF-A0A966IX33-F1
#
_cell.length_a   1.000
_cell.length_b   1.000
_cell.length_c   1.000
_cell.angle_alpha   90.00
_cell.angle_beta   90.00
_cell.angle_gamma   90.00
#
_symmetry.space_group_name_H-M   'P 1'
#
loop_
_entity.id
_entity.type
_entity.pdbx_description
1 polymer ?
#
loop_
_entity_poly.entity_id
_entity_poly.type
_entity_poly.pdbx_seq_one_letter_code
_entity_poly.pdbx_strand_id
1 'polypeptide(L)'
;KLSFDKNLKGDFTLKDSKIYKEADNHFIYTGCQILNKKLFKSFSIENFSISNVWDDLMKLEKLNGLESQKKFYHLTNLEIFKKLQDF
;
A
#
# COMPACT_ATOMS: atom_id res chain seq x y z
N LYS A 1 4.44 -4.13 11.44
CA LYS A 1 4.58 -4.64 10.06
C LYS A 1 5.06 -6.09 10.04
N LEU A 2 4.27 -6.99 9.44
CA LEU A 2 4.68 -8.37 9.18
C LEU A 2 5.42 -8.46 7.83
N SER A 3 6.59 -7.84 7.73
CA SER A 3 7.42 -7.84 6.52
C SER A 3 8.69 -8.66 6.71
N PHE A 4 9.13 -9.35 5.66
CA PHE A 4 10.46 -9.93 5.55
C PHE A 4 11.53 -8.84 5.47
N ASP A 5 11.36 -7.87 4.58
CA ASP A 5 12.19 -6.67 4.54
C ASP A 5 11.86 -5.77 5.74
N LYS A 6 12.80 -5.67 6.69
CA LYS A 6 12.67 -4.85 7.90
C LYS A 6 12.98 -3.36 7.67
N ASN A 7 13.55 -3.01 6.51
CA ASN A 7 13.91 -1.64 6.18
C ASN A 7 12.72 -0.83 5.64
N LEU A 8 11.60 -1.48 5.33
CA LEU A 8 10.40 -0.81 4.83
C LEU A 8 9.78 0.14 5.87
N LYS A 9 9.69 1.42 5.49
CA LYS A 9 8.86 2.41 6.17
C LYS A 9 7.38 2.11 5.92
N GLY A 10 6.51 2.67 6.76
CA GLY A 10 5.09 2.40 6.64
C GLY A 10 4.48 3.36 5.66
N ASP A 11 3.58 2.85 4.86
CA ASP A 11 2.85 3.61 3.86
C ASP A 11 1.61 4.26 4.50
N PHE A 12 0.96 3.56 5.43
CA PHE A 12 -0.36 3.93 5.93
C PHE A 12 -0.56 3.66 7.43
N THR A 13 -1.59 4.31 7.96
CA THR A 13 -2.24 4.01 9.24
C THR A 13 -3.64 3.45 8.97
N LEU A 14 -4.04 2.43 9.72
CA LEU A 14 -5.35 1.78 9.63
C LEU A 14 -6.12 2.00 10.93
N LYS A 15 -7.28 2.66 10.87
CA LYS A 15 -8.20 2.85 12.01
C LYS A 15 -9.61 2.50 11.55
N ASP A 16 -10.28 1.57 12.23
CA ASP A 16 -11.65 1.14 11.90
C ASP A 16 -11.87 0.83 10.41
N SER A 17 -10.96 0.06 9.82
CA SER A 17 -10.90 -0.27 8.38
C SER A 17 -10.67 0.92 7.45
N LYS A 18 -10.48 2.14 7.93
CA LYS A 18 -10.13 3.32 7.13
C LYS A 18 -8.63 3.52 7.06
N ILE A 19 -8.17 3.93 5.88
CA ILE A 19 -6.76 4.20 5.60
C ILE A 19 -6.48 5.69 5.74
N TYR A 20 -5.38 6.02 6.41
CA TYR A 20 -4.88 7.37 6.62
C TYR A 20 -3.37 7.44 6.35
N LYS A 21 -2.86 8.65 6.12
CA LYS A 21 -1.42 8.96 6.14
C LYS A 21 -1.15 9.89 7.31
N GLU A 22 -0.43 9.40 8.30
CA GLU A 22 -0.03 10.16 9.49
C GLU A 22 1.49 10.33 9.53
N ALA A 23 1.99 11.07 10.53
CA ALA A 23 3.43 11.24 10.73
C ALA A 23 4.15 9.90 11.00
N ASP A 24 3.45 8.96 11.66
CA ASP A 24 3.98 7.65 12.01
C ASP A 24 3.08 6.53 11.48
N ASN A 25 3.45 5.99 10.31
CA ASN A 25 2.71 4.95 9.61
C ASN A 25 3.29 3.56 9.91
N HIS A 26 2.40 2.63 10.25
CA HIS A 26 2.75 1.30 10.75
C HIS A 26 2.37 0.15 9.82
N PHE A 27 1.64 0.42 8.73
CA PHE A 27 1.21 -0.59 7.76
C PHE A 27 1.93 -0.38 6.43
N ILE A 28 2.17 -1.48 5.72
CA ILE A 28 2.75 -1.47 4.38
C ILE A 28 1.71 -1.95 3.37
N TYR A 29 1.75 -1.36 2.19
CA TYR A 29 0.96 -1.82 1.07
C TYR A 29 1.57 -3.06 0.45
N THR A 30 0.77 -4.11 0.30
CA THR A 30 1.22 -5.42 -0.20
C THR A 30 1.14 -5.55 -1.72
N GLY A 31 0.72 -4.51 -2.45
CA GLY A 31 0.49 -4.58 -3.88
C GLY A 31 -0.90 -5.09 -4.28
N CYS A 32 -1.76 -5.46 -3.32
CA CYS A 32 -3.11 -5.96 -3.58
C CYS A 32 -4.18 -4.91 -3.27
N GLN A 33 -5.03 -4.59 -4.25
CA GLN A 33 -6.16 -3.68 -4.10
C GLN A 33 -7.33 -4.08 -5.00
N ILE A 34 -8.54 -3.72 -4.59
CA ILE A 34 -9.76 -3.84 -5.39
C ILE A 34 -10.33 -2.43 -5.56
N LEU A 35 -10.40 -1.94 -6.81
CA LEU A 35 -10.85 -0.59 -7.11
C LEU A 35 -12.04 -0.60 -8.08
N ASN A 36 -12.96 0.34 -7.88
CA ASN A 36 -14.06 0.53 -8.81
C ASN A 36 -13.57 1.25 -10.07
N LYS A 37 -13.76 0.66 -11.25
CA LYS A 37 -13.34 1.25 -12.53
C LYS A 37 -13.88 2.67 -12.79
N LYS A 38 -14.99 3.05 -12.14
CA LYS A 38 -15.58 4.40 -12.25
C LYS A 38 -14.64 5.49 -11.76
N LEU A 39 -13.71 5.17 -10.86
CA LEU A 39 -12.71 6.11 -10.33
C LEU A 39 -11.80 6.67 -11.43
N PHE A 40 -11.61 5.92 -12.52
CA PHE A 40 -10.71 6.29 -13.61
C PHE A 40 -11.42 6.98 -14.79
N LYS A 41 -12.73 7.23 -14.70
CA LYS A 41 -13.49 7.82 -15.82
C LYS A 41 -13.03 9.23 -16.22
N SER A 42 -12.50 9.99 -15.27
CA SER A 42 -12.00 11.35 -15.48
C SER A 42 -10.50 11.40 -15.78
N PHE A 43 -9.82 10.26 -15.80
CA PHE A 43 -8.39 10.20 -16.09
C PHE A 43 -8.16 10.20 -17.60
N SER A 44 -7.17 10.98 -18.02
CA SER A 44 -6.57 10.96 -19.36
C SER A 44 -5.87 9.62 -19.62
N ILE A 45 -5.73 9.26 -20.91
CA ILE A 45 -4.96 8.09 -21.33
C ILE A 45 -3.47 8.46 -21.33
N GLU A 46 -2.91 8.59 -20.13
CA GLU A 46 -1.51 8.89 -19.89
C GLU A 46 -1.02 8.24 -18.59
N ASN A 47 0.28 8.32 -18.33
CA ASN A 47 0.85 7.78 -17.10
C ASN A 47 0.43 8.64 -15.90
N PHE A 48 -0.06 8.01 -14.84
CA PHE A 48 -0.42 8.68 -13.60
C PHE A 48 0.00 7.86 -12.37
N SER A 49 0.12 8.52 -11.23
CA SER A 49 0.35 7.85 -9.94
C SER A 49 -0.96 7.36 -9.34
N ILE A 50 -1.01 6.09 -8.96
CA ILE A 50 -2.15 5.53 -8.21
C ILE A 50 -2.35 6.23 -6.85
N SER A 51 -1.29 6.84 -6.30
CA SER A 51 -1.40 7.58 -5.04
C SER A 51 -2.36 8.75 -5.12
N ASN A 52 -2.53 9.37 -6.29
CA ASN A 52 -3.51 10.45 -6.47
C ASN A 52 -4.94 9.96 -6.20
N VAL A 53 -5.26 8.75 -6.69
CA VAL A 53 -6.57 8.12 -6.44
C VAL A 53 -6.75 7.79 -4.96
N TRP A 54 -5.70 7.28 -4.29
CA TRP A 54 -5.75 7.01 -2.86
C TRP A 54 -5.94 8.28 -2.05
N ASP A 55 -5.23 9.36 -2.38
CA ASP A 55 -5.31 10.64 -1.67
C ASP A 55 -6.70 11.26 -1.77
N ASP A 56 -7.32 11.23 -2.95
CA ASP A 56 -8.70 11.69 -3.13
C ASP A 56 -9.72 10.81 -2.39
N LEU A 57 -9.53 9.48 -2.42
CA LEU A 57 -10.39 8.56 -1.67
C LEU A 57 -10.24 8.70 -0.16
N MET A 58 -9.04 9.00 0.35
CA MET A 58 -8.81 9.26 1.78
C MET A 58 -9.51 10.54 2.22
N LYS A 59 -9.40 11.64 1.46
CA LYS A 59 -10.12 12.90 1.76
C LYS A 59 -11.63 12.71 1.81
N LEU A 60 -12.16 11.81 0.98
CA LEU A 60 -13.58 11.47 0.93
C LEU A 60 -13.98 10.37 1.93
N GLU A 61 -13.05 9.86 2.74
CA GLU A 61 -13.23 8.71 3.65
C GLU A 61 -13.75 7.44 2.96
N LYS A 62 -13.41 7.26 1.68
CA LYS A 62 -13.82 6.15 0.83
C LYS A 62 -12.70 5.13 0.56
N LEU A 63 -11.51 5.35 1.11
CA LEU A 63 -10.43 4.36 1.08
C LEU A 63 -10.48 3.48 2.34
N ASN A 64 -10.79 2.20 2.15
CA ASN A 64 -10.75 1.22 3.22
C ASN A 64 -9.54 0.29 3.06
N GLY A 65 -9.11 -0.32 4.15
CA GLY A 65 -8.02 -1.28 4.21
C GLY A 65 -8.39 -2.50 5.03
N LEU A 66 -7.66 -3.57 4.77
CA LEU A 66 -7.74 -4.83 5.51
C LEU A 66 -6.33 -5.26 5.86
N GLU A 67 -6.06 -5.47 7.14
CA GLU A 67 -4.77 -5.98 7.60
C GLU A 67 -4.64 -7.47 7.28
N SER A 68 -3.49 -7.87 6.74
CA SER A 68 -3.11 -9.28 6.64
C SER A 68 -2.23 -9.66 7.82
N GLN A 69 -2.56 -10.77 8.49
CA GLN A 69 -1.76 -11.37 9.55
C GLN A 69 -0.66 -12.32 9.02
N LYS A 70 -0.38 -12.28 7.71
CA LYS A 70 0.66 -13.10 7.07
C LYS A 70 1.96 -12.33 6.96
N LYS A 71 3.08 -13.03 7.17
CA LYS A 71 4.41 -12.50 6.86
C LYS A 71 4.51 -12.32 5.35
N PHE A 72 4.78 -11.09 4.92
CA PHE A 72 4.87 -10.71 3.52
C PHE A 72 6.32 -10.65 3.06
N TYR A 73 6.59 -11.21 1.89
CA TYR A 73 7.92 -11.33 1.30
C TYR A 73 8.03 -10.39 0.10
N HIS A 74 8.10 -9.10 0.39
CA HIS A 74 8.21 -8.08 -0.66
C HIS A 74 9.64 -8.08 -1.21
N LEU A 75 9.80 -8.35 -2.50
CA LEU A 75 11.09 -8.27 -3.20
C LEU A 75 11.35 -6.80 -3.55
N THR A 76 11.90 -6.06 -2.59
CA THR A 76 12.02 -4.59 -2.67
C THR A 76 13.29 -4.11 -3.36
N ASN A 77 14.39 -4.83 -3.16
CA ASN A 77 15.71 -4.47 -3.69
C ASN A 77 16.60 -5.71 -3.82
N LEU A 78 17.80 -5.52 -4.38
CA LEU A 78 18.76 -6.59 -4.64
C LEU A 78 19.25 -7.30 -3.37
N GLU A 79 19.39 -6.59 -2.25
CA GLU A 79 19.81 -7.17 -0.98
C GLU A 79 18.74 -8.12 -0.43
N ILE A 80 17.48 -7.68 -0.43
CA ILE A 80 16.35 -8.51 0.00
C ILE A 80 16.14 -9.70 -0.94
N PHE A 81 16.30 -9.52 -2.24
CA PHE A 81 16.27 -10.62 -3.21
C PHE A 81 17.30 -11.71 -2.87
N LYS A 82 18.56 -11.33 -2.63
CA LYS A 82 19.62 -12.28 -2.24
C LYS A 82 19.28 -13.00 -0.93
N LYS A 83 18.83 -12.26 0.09
CA LYS A 83 18.39 -12.85 1.38
C LYS A 83 17.22 -13.83 1.23
N LEU A 84 16.36 -13.63 0.24
CA LEU A 84 15.24 -14.53 -0.06
C LEU A 84 15.67 -15.77 -0.84
N GLN A 85 16.67 -15.64 -1.71
CA GLN A 85 17.21 -16.75 -2.48
C GLN A 85 17.90 -17.79 -1.58
N ASP A 86 18.48 -17.35 -0.47
CA ASP A 86 19.18 -18.20 0.50
C ASP A 86 18.24 -18.78 1.59
N PHE A 87 16.94 -18.48 1.53
CA PHE A 87 15.91 -18.87 2.50
C PHE A 87 15.13 -20.12 2.06
#